data_AF-A0A2A2R283-F1
#
_entry.id   AF-A0A2A2R283-F1
#
_cell.length_a   1.000
_cell.length_b   1.000
_cell.length_c   1.000
_cell.angle_alpha   90.00
_cell.angle_beta   90.00
_cell.angle_gamma   90.00
#
_symmetry.space_group_name_H-M   'P 1'
#
loop_
_entity.id
_entity.type
_entity.pdbx_description
1 polymer ?
#
loop_
_entity_poly.entity_id
_entity_poly.type
_entity_poly.pdbx_seq_one_letter_code
_entity_poly.pdbx_strand_id
1 'polypeptide(L)'
;MSEVYYQCQRCTNCCRWPGTVALAEGEAERIAAFLKLEVDDFINRYTDLLPNRNGLTLISRPNHECIFLDGRDCAIQAVKPAQCSGFPNTWNFPSWREVCEAIPVERPVSNGGDSAASL
;
A
#
# COMPACT_ATOMS: atom_id res chain seq x y z
N MET A 1 -27.20 -3.45 -3.95
CA MET A 1 -26.83 -3.61 -2.52
C MET A 1 -25.76 -2.57 -2.21
N SER A 2 -25.80 -1.93 -1.04
CA SER A 2 -24.73 -1.03 -0.58
C SER A 2 -23.81 -1.79 0.37
N GLU A 3 -22.52 -1.46 0.34
CA GLU A 3 -21.53 -1.97 1.28
C GLU A 3 -20.86 -0.82 2.02
N VAL A 4 -20.37 -1.13 3.23
CA VAL A 4 -19.58 -0.19 4.03
C VAL A 4 -18.16 -0.18 3.46
N TYR A 5 -17.78 0.96 2.90
CA TYR A 5 -16.43 1.23 2.44
C TYR A 5 -15.77 2.24 3.38
N TYR A 6 -14.53 2.01 3.77
CA TYR A 6 -13.79 2.95 4.62
C TYR A 6 -12.98 3.91 3.75
N GLN A 7 -13.42 5.16 3.69
CA GLN A 7 -12.78 6.23 2.93
C GLN A 7 -11.53 6.70 3.67
N CYS A 8 -10.36 6.43 3.07
CA CYS A 8 -9.07 6.88 3.59
C CYS A 8 -9.02 8.41 3.71
N GLN A 9 -8.63 8.91 4.88
CA GLN A 9 -8.47 10.34 5.19
C GLN A 9 -7.03 10.84 5.04
N ARG A 10 -6.14 10.03 4.46
CA ARG A 10 -4.69 10.34 4.31
C ARG A 10 -3.99 10.68 5.64
N CYS A 11 -4.45 10.12 6.75
CA CYS A 11 -3.86 10.33 8.08
C CYS A 11 -2.45 9.74 8.25
N THR A 12 -2.02 8.83 7.37
CA THR A 12 -0.70 8.16 7.40
C THR A 12 -0.42 7.30 8.64
N ASN A 13 -1.42 7.01 9.48
CA ASN A 13 -1.24 6.13 10.65
C ASN A 13 -0.90 4.68 10.23
N CYS A 14 -1.37 4.22 9.07
CA CYS A 14 -0.95 2.93 8.51
C CYS A 14 0.53 2.88 8.09
N CYS A 15 1.17 4.03 7.85
CA CYS A 15 2.59 4.11 7.54
C CYS A 15 3.47 4.07 8.79
N ARG A 16 2.89 4.17 9.99
CA ARG A 16 3.59 4.16 11.28
C ARG A 16 3.43 2.85 12.04
N TRP A 17 2.60 1.96 11.51
CA TRP A 17 2.35 0.68 12.14
C TRP A 17 3.44 -0.33 11.71
N PRO A 18 4.07 -1.06 12.65
CA PRO A 18 5.10 -2.04 12.32
C PRO A 18 4.53 -3.18 11.48
N GLY A 19 5.11 -3.46 10.32
CA GLY A 19 4.67 -4.58 9.48
C GLY A 19 5.43 -4.69 8.17
N THR A 20 5.05 -5.67 7.36
CA THR A 20 5.58 -5.86 6.00
C THR A 20 4.62 -5.26 4.97
N VAL A 21 5.19 -4.64 3.95
CA VAL A 21 4.47 -4.17 2.76
C VAL A 21 4.98 -5.00 1.59
N ALA A 22 4.35 -6.14 1.35
CA ALA A 22 4.65 -7.03 0.25
C ALA A 22 4.39 -6.31 -1.08
N LEU A 23 5.38 -6.37 -1.97
CA LEU A 23 5.26 -5.87 -3.34
C LEU A 23 4.70 -6.97 -4.23
N ALA A 24 3.67 -6.63 -5.00
CA ALA A 24 3.19 -7.47 -6.09
C ALA A 24 4.10 -7.34 -7.33
N GLU A 25 3.90 -8.23 -8.30
CA GLU A 25 4.61 -8.19 -9.59
C GLU A 25 4.42 -6.82 -10.27
N GLY A 26 5.50 -6.26 -10.81
CA GLY A 26 5.50 -4.96 -11.50
C GLY A 26 5.50 -3.74 -10.57
N GLU A 27 5.33 -3.90 -9.26
CA GLU A 27 5.27 -2.76 -8.34
C GLU A 27 6.63 -2.14 -8.07
N ALA A 28 7.69 -2.95 -8.01
CA ALA A 28 9.05 -2.45 -7.84
C ALA A 28 9.45 -1.55 -9.01
N GLU A 29 9.16 -1.99 -10.24
CA GLU A 29 9.43 -1.28 -11.49
C GLU A 29 8.67 0.05 -11.54
N ARG A 30 7.38 0.02 -11.20
CA ARG A 30 6.52 1.21 -11.20
C ARG A 30 6.97 2.24 -10.16
N ILE A 31 7.36 1.79 -8.97
CA ILE A 31 7.85 2.69 -7.92
C ILE A 31 9.23 3.24 -8.28
N ALA A 32 10.14 2.41 -8.80
CA ALA A 32 11.45 2.83 -9.26
C ALA A 32 11.34 3.91 -10.36
N ALA A 33 10.48 3.69 -11.37
CA ALA A 33 10.24 4.66 -12.43
C ALA A 33 9.70 6.00 -11.90
N PHE A 34 8.78 5.97 -10.93
CA PHE A 34 8.25 7.17 -10.29
C PHE A 34 9.34 7.94 -9.52
N LEU A 35 10.24 7.22 -8.85
CA LEU A 35 11.38 7.79 -8.12
C LEU A 35 12.55 8.18 -9.03
N LYS A 36 12.45 7.88 -10.34
CA LYS A 36 13.52 8.08 -11.34
C LYS A 36 14.81 7.33 -10.96
N LEU A 37 14.65 6.08 -10.55
CA LEU A 37 15.73 5.16 -10.22
C LEU A 37 15.69 3.96 -11.18
N GLU A 38 16.85 3.33 -11.37
CA GLU A 38 16.90 1.97 -11.90
C GLU A 38 16.22 1.00 -10.92
N VAL A 39 15.62 -0.06 -11.45
CA VAL A 39 14.87 -1.03 -10.63
C VAL A 39 15.78 -1.71 -9.61
N ASP A 40 17.00 -2.07 -10.02
CA ASP A 40 18.00 -2.68 -9.13
C ASP A 40 18.38 -1.75 -7.98
N ASP A 41 18.55 -0.45 -8.25
CA ASP A 41 18.82 0.55 -7.22
C ASP A 41 17.66 0.69 -6.25
N PHE A 42 16.41 0.64 -6.74
CA PHE A 42 15.24 0.67 -5.90
C PHE A 42 15.18 -0.56 -4.99
N ILE A 43 15.36 -1.76 -5.56
CA ILE A 43 15.34 -3.02 -4.82
C ILE A 43 16.40 -2.99 -3.71
N ASN A 44 17.64 -2.64 -4.05
CA ASN A 44 18.75 -2.63 -3.10
C ASN A 44 18.59 -1.58 -1.98
N ARG A 45 17.96 -0.44 -2.26
CA ARG A 45 17.88 0.68 -1.31
C ARG A 45 16.61 0.70 -0.46
N TYR A 46 15.50 0.17 -0.99
CA TYR A 46 14.17 0.36 -0.40
C TYR A 46 13.41 -0.94 -0.13
N THR A 47 13.98 -2.09 -0.46
CA THR A 47 13.31 -3.38 -0.24
C THR A 47 14.16 -4.36 0.57
N ASP A 48 13.50 -5.37 1.12
CA ASP A 48 14.09 -6.55 1.74
C ASP A 48 13.28 -7.79 1.32
N LEU A 49 13.79 -8.99 1.57
CA LEU A 49 13.03 -10.22 1.37
C LEU A 49 11.91 -10.33 2.40
N LEU A 50 10.74 -10.79 1.95
CA LEU A 50 9.70 -11.24 2.87
C LEU A 50 10.25 -12.38 3.77
N PRO A 51 9.72 -12.56 4.99
CA PRO A 51 10.21 -13.60 5.91
C PRO A 51 10.17 -15.03 5.34
N ASN A 52 9.19 -15.31 4.48
CA ASN A 52 9.04 -16.58 3.77
C ASN A 52 9.88 -16.67 2.47
N ARG A 53 10.63 -15.61 2.15
CA ARG A 53 11.52 -15.47 0.98
C ARG A 53 10.84 -15.66 -0.38
N ASN A 54 9.53 -15.43 -0.47
CA ASN A 54 8.78 -15.60 -1.72
C ASN A 54 8.50 -14.28 -2.48
N GLY A 55 9.11 -13.18 -2.04
CA GLY A 55 8.93 -11.86 -2.65
C GLY A 55 9.65 -10.77 -1.87
N LEU A 56 9.41 -9.51 -2.28
CA LEU A 56 10.00 -8.33 -1.68
C LEU A 56 9.00 -7.63 -0.75
N THR A 57 9.51 -7.01 0.31
CA THR A 57 8.79 -6.03 1.13
C THR A 57 9.50 -4.69 1.09
N LEU A 58 8.76 -3.59 1.23
CA LEU A 58 9.41 -2.31 1.54
C LEU A 58 10.08 -2.37 2.91
N ILE A 59 11.23 -1.70 3.05
CA ILE A 59 11.90 -1.55 4.34
C ILE A 59 11.20 -0.52 5.23
N SER A 60 11.41 -0.66 6.53
CA SER A 60 11.01 0.32 7.54
C SER A 60 12.24 1.03 8.10
N ARG A 61 12.02 2.24 8.60
CA ARG A 61 13.00 2.97 9.41
C ARG A 61 13.19 2.29 10.77
N PRO A 62 14.25 2.63 11.52
CA PRO A 62 14.48 2.06 12.86
C PRO A 62 13.32 2.27 13.84
N ASN A 63 12.50 3.31 13.66
CA ASN A 63 11.30 3.59 14.46
C ASN A 63 10.03 2.89 13.94
N HIS A 64 10.17 1.90 13.05
CA HIS A 64 9.09 1.14 12.41
C HIS A 64 8.18 1.93 11.45
N GLU A 65 8.51 3.18 11.15
CA GLU A 65 7.81 3.91 10.09
C GLU A 65 8.23 3.41 8.71
N CYS A 66 7.28 3.41 7.77
CA CYS A 66 7.56 3.15 6.37
C CYS A 66 8.64 4.11 5.84
N ILE A 67 9.58 3.60 5.05
CA ILE A 67 10.68 4.38 4.48
C ILE A 67 10.21 5.57 3.61
N PHE A 68 9.01 5.49 3.04
CA PHE A 68 8.41 6.54 2.19
C PHE A 68 7.44 7.47 2.92
N LEU A 69 7.34 7.41 4.24
CA LEU A 69 6.60 8.39 5.00
C LEU A 69 7.37 9.72 5.04
N ASP A 70 6.80 10.81 4.53
CA ASP A 70 7.38 12.14 4.59
C ASP A 70 6.45 13.09 5.35
N GLY A 71 6.74 13.31 6.63
CA GLY A 71 5.86 14.07 7.52
C GLY A 71 4.45 13.47 7.60
N ARG A 72 3.47 14.15 6.97
CA ARG A 72 2.06 13.71 6.90
C ARG A 72 1.66 13.18 5.52
N ASP A 73 2.62 12.93 4.65
CA ASP A 73 2.39 12.45 3.29
C ASP A 73 3.13 11.14 3.01
N CYS A 74 2.64 10.41 2.02
CA CYS A 74 3.35 9.27 1.46
C CYS A 74 4.08 9.73 0.19
N ALA A 75 5.41 9.67 0.18
CA ALA A 75 6.22 10.13 -0.94
C ALA A 75 5.89 9.39 -2.25
N ILE A 76 5.40 8.16 -2.17
CA ILE A 76 5.00 7.33 -3.31
C ILE A 76 3.47 7.22 -3.45
N GLN A 77 2.70 8.20 -2.95
CA GLN A 77 1.22 8.17 -2.93
C GLN A 77 0.59 7.80 -4.29
N ALA A 78 1.11 8.36 -5.38
CA ALA A 78 0.61 8.13 -6.74
C ALA A 78 0.88 6.72 -7.25
N VAL A 79 1.90 6.05 -6.70
CA VAL A 79 2.31 4.70 -7.08
C VAL A 79 2.32 3.74 -5.89
N LYS A 80 1.39 3.92 -4.96
CA LYS A 80 1.29 3.06 -3.77
C LYS A 80 1.23 1.57 -4.14
N PRO A 81 1.92 0.70 -3.39
CA PRO A 81 1.72 -0.74 -3.50
C PRO A 81 0.25 -1.12 -3.29
N ALA A 82 -0.20 -2.20 -3.91
CA ALA A 82 -1.58 -2.70 -3.85
C ALA A 82 -2.03 -2.94 -2.41
N GLN A 83 -1.13 -3.47 -1.58
CA GLN A 83 -1.35 -3.60 -0.14
C GLN A 83 -1.64 -2.23 0.49
N CYS A 84 -0.80 -1.22 0.26
CA CYS A 84 -1.02 0.12 0.84
C CYS A 84 -2.28 0.82 0.32
N SER A 85 -2.62 0.69 -0.97
CA SER A 85 -3.84 1.28 -1.54
C SER A 85 -5.11 0.54 -1.14
N GLY A 86 -4.99 -0.74 -0.85
CA GLY A 86 -6.10 -1.60 -0.43
C GLY A 86 -6.53 -1.40 1.02
N PHE A 87 -5.64 -0.91 1.89
CA PHE A 87 -5.95 -0.66 3.29
C PHE A 87 -7.01 0.46 3.48
N PRO A 88 -8.00 0.30 4.38
CA PRO A 88 -8.25 -0.88 5.24
C PRO A 88 -9.29 -1.86 4.67
N ASN A 89 -9.67 -1.71 3.40
CA ASN A 89 -10.83 -2.38 2.79
C ASN A 89 -10.50 -3.79 2.25
N THR A 90 -9.37 -3.99 1.57
CA THR A 90 -8.98 -5.31 1.03
C THR A 90 -8.12 -6.11 1.99
N TRP A 91 -7.44 -5.42 2.91
CA TRP A 91 -6.70 -6.02 4.01
C TRP A 91 -6.59 -5.00 5.16
N ASN A 92 -6.37 -5.49 6.37
CA ASN A 92 -6.05 -4.67 7.53
C ASN A 92 -5.33 -5.50 8.61
N PHE A 93 -4.82 -4.80 9.62
CA PHE A 93 -4.25 -5.41 10.82
C PHE A 93 -5.25 -5.33 12.00
N PRO A 94 -5.12 -6.17 13.05
CA PRO A 94 -5.98 -6.11 14.22
C PRO A 94 -6.02 -4.71 14.85
N SER A 95 -7.18 -4.27 15.32
CA SER A 95 -7.36 -2.95 15.93
C SER A 95 -7.02 -1.74 15.04
N TRP A 96 -6.95 -1.90 13.71
CA TRP A 96 -6.69 -0.79 12.80
C TRP A 96 -7.64 0.41 12.96
N ARG A 97 -8.88 0.17 13.41
CA ARG A 97 -9.89 1.21 13.65
C ARG A 97 -9.55 2.13 14.83
N GLU A 98 -8.70 1.67 15.75
CA GLU A 98 -8.24 2.48 16.89
C GLU A 98 -7.16 3.48 16.47
N VAL A 99 -6.49 3.23 15.34
CA VAL A 99 -5.38 4.07 14.85
C VAL A 99 -5.68 4.79 13.55
N CYS A 100 -6.48 4.22 12.65
CA CYS A 100 -6.76 4.83 11.36
C CYS A 100 -8.00 5.73 11.43
N GLU A 101 -7.87 6.93 10.88
CA GLU A 101 -8.96 7.91 10.77
C GLU A 101 -9.90 7.65 9.57
N ALA A 102 -9.86 6.49 8.92
CA ALA A 102 -10.73 6.21 7.78
C ALA A 102 -12.21 6.21 8.20
N ILE A 103 -13.06 6.92 7.45
CA ILE A 103 -14.47 7.07 7.77
C ILE A 103 -15.32 6.04 7.01
N PRO A 104 -16.28 5.37 7.65
CA PRO A 104 -17.21 4.50 6.94
C PRO A 104 -18.15 5.34 6.06
N VAL A 105 -18.28 4.94 4.79
CA VAL A 105 -19.21 5.52 3.81
C VAL A 105 -19.97 4.39 3.12
N GLU A 106 -21.22 4.64 2.76
CA GLU A 106 -21.99 3.70 1.95
C GLU A 106 -21.61 3.85 0.47
N ARG A 107 -21.26 2.73 -0.19
CA ARG A 107 -21.01 2.70 -1.63
C ARG A 107 -21.86 1.64 -2.31
N PRO A 108 -22.33 1.88 -3.55
CA PRO A 108 -23.00 0.84 -4.33
C PRO A 108 -22.00 -0.27 -4.64
N VAL A 109 -22.41 -1.53 -4.42
CA VAL A 109 -21.62 -2.70 -4.79
C VAL A 109 -21.41 -2.71 -6.30
N SER A 110 -20.17 -2.55 -6.75
CA SER A 110 -19.80 -2.75 -8.15
C SER A 110 -19.73 -4.26 -8.41
N ASN A 111 -20.68 -4.80 -9.16
CA ASN A 111 -20.61 -6.19 -9.64
C ASN A 111 -19.39 -6.32 -10.57
N GLY A 112 -18.27 -6.81 -10.04
CA GLY A 112 -17.12 -7.21 -10.84
C GLY A 112 -17.48 -8.44 -11.66
N GLY A 113 -17.75 -8.24 -12.94
CA GLY A 113 -17.96 -9.30 -13.94
C GLY A 113 -17.46 -8.83 -15.30
N ASP A 114 -16.23 -9.25 -15.62
CA ASP A 114 -15.51 -9.29 -16.89
C ASP A 114 -16.02 -8.54 -18.13
N SER A 115 -15.12 -7.75 -18.72
CA SER A 115 -14.58 -8.10 -20.05
C SER A 115 -13.22 -7.44 -20.27
N ALA A 116 -12.17 -8.25 -20.18
CA ALA A 116 -11.08 -8.14 -21.14
C ALA A 116 -11.60 -8.65 -22.48
N ALA A 117 -11.69 -7.79 -23.50
CA ALA A 117 -11.51 -8.11 -24.93
C ALA A 117 -11.86 -6.90 -25.82
N SER A 118 -10.84 -6.42 -26.56
CA SER A 118 -10.91 -6.00 -27.96
C SER A 118 -11.93 -4.94 -28.40
N LEU A 119 -11.46 -3.72 -28.68
CA LEU A 119 -11.12 -3.21 -30.03
C LEU A 119 -10.31 -1.92 -29.92
#